data_AF-A0A7C1W7D3-F1
#
_entry.id   AF-A0A7C1W7D3-F1
#
_cell.length_a   1.000
_cell.length_b   1.000
_cell.length_c   1.000
_cell.angle_alpha   90.00
_cell.angle_beta   90.00
_cell.angle_gamma   90.00
#
_symmetry.space_group_name_H-M   'P 1'
#
loop_
_entity.id
_entity.type
_entity.pdbx_description
1 polymer ?
#
loop_
_entity_poly.entity_id
_entity_poly.type
_entity_poly.pdbx_seq_one_letter_code
_entity_poly.pdbx_strand_id
1 'polypeptide(L)'
;MWTIDKLSERFGLSEQQVYRRIDAARHLLNSQISRGEKNAIQLNEGGFKILESLIGFEKQGQTLSIAVQNVEKELRPQHRNGHDSSSFSLNSDNLHERANGSSQDSHLLHEKLGYLKGQLDLLHERVQRLEAENGQLKEENSWLKAKSALVEVRHERPWWQFWR
;
A
#
# COMPACT_ATOMS: atom_id res chain seq x y z
N MET A 1 4.63 9.73 -25.14
CA MET A 1 3.89 10.46 -24.10
C MET A 1 3.08 9.48 -23.29
N TRP A 2 3.09 9.63 -21.97
CA TRP A 2 2.45 8.74 -21.01
C TRP A 2 1.17 9.40 -20.47
N THR A 3 0.03 8.75 -20.67
CA THR A 3 -1.26 9.15 -20.08
C THR A 3 -1.40 8.53 -18.70
N ILE A 4 -2.28 9.10 -17.87
CA ILE A 4 -2.56 8.59 -16.51
C ILE A 4 -3.01 7.13 -16.53
N ASP A 5 -3.86 6.73 -17.47
CA ASP A 5 -4.34 5.34 -17.60
C ASP A 5 -3.17 4.37 -17.83
N LYS A 6 -2.23 4.74 -18.71
CA LYS A 6 -1.03 3.94 -18.98
C LYS A 6 -0.07 3.91 -17.79
N LEU A 7 0.01 5.00 -17.02
CA LEU A 7 0.81 5.05 -15.79
C LEU A 7 0.18 4.20 -14.68
N SER A 8 -1.15 4.23 -14.56
CA SER A 8 -1.94 3.40 -13.65
C SER A 8 -1.67 1.91 -13.91
N GLU A 9 -1.82 1.47 -15.16
CA GLU A 9 -1.51 0.09 -15.56
C GLU A 9 -0.04 -0.28 -15.32
N ARG A 10 0.90 0.62 -15.64
CA ARG A 10 2.33 0.33 -15.54
C ARG A 10 2.81 0.18 -14.10
N PHE A 11 2.29 1.00 -13.20
CA PHE A 11 2.70 1.01 -11.79
C PHE A 11 1.79 0.20 -10.88
N GLY A 12 0.68 -0.34 -11.40
CA GLY A 12 -0.32 -1.05 -10.60
C GLY A 12 -1.02 -0.14 -9.58
N LEU A 13 -1.17 1.14 -9.90
CA LEU A 13 -1.75 2.17 -9.03
C LEU A 13 -3.10 2.61 -9.60
N SER A 14 -4.03 3.06 -8.76
CA SER A 14 -5.25 3.68 -9.27
C SER A 14 -4.97 5.01 -9.96
N GLU A 15 -5.82 5.43 -10.90
CA GLU A 15 -5.68 6.73 -11.57
C GLU A 15 -5.63 7.88 -10.56
N GLN A 16 -6.46 7.85 -9.52
CA GLN A 16 -6.43 8.84 -8.42
C GLN A 16 -5.08 8.85 -7.67
N GLN A 17 -4.48 7.69 -7.46
CA GLN A 17 -3.17 7.56 -6.83
C GLN A 17 -2.04 8.13 -7.69
N VAL A 18 -2.15 7.98 -9.02
CA VAL A 18 -1.25 8.59 -10.00
C VAL A 18 -1.43 10.12 -9.99
N TYR A 19 -2.68 10.60 -10.03
CA TYR A 19 -2.99 12.04 -9.96
C TYR A 19 -2.43 12.70 -8.70
N ARG A 20 -2.63 12.10 -7.51
CA ARG A 20 -2.10 12.64 -6.24
C ARG A 20 -0.58 12.76 -6.24
N ARG A 21 0.11 11.78 -6.84
CA ARG A 21 1.57 11.78 -6.95
C ARG A 21 2.08 12.82 -7.94
N ILE A 22 1.38 12.98 -9.07
CA ILE A 22 1.66 14.04 -10.04
C ILE A 22 1.45 15.41 -9.41
N ASP A 23 0.39 15.60 -8.62
CA ASP A 23 0.11 16.88 -7.96
C ASP A 23 1.12 17.19 -6.85
N ALA A 24 1.55 16.19 -6.08
CA ALA A 24 2.60 16.33 -5.08
C ALA A 24 3.96 16.69 -5.71
N ALA A 25 4.32 16.04 -6.81
CA ALA A 25 5.55 16.31 -7.57
C ALA A 25 5.38 17.43 -8.62
N ARG A 26 4.26 18.17 -8.61
CA ARG A 26 3.89 19.12 -9.67
C ARG A 26 4.93 20.20 -9.92
N HIS A 27 5.57 20.69 -8.86
CA HIS A 27 6.64 21.68 -8.97
C HIS A 27 7.88 21.14 -9.71
N LEU A 28 8.19 19.85 -9.59
CA LEU A 28 9.27 19.19 -10.34
C LEU A 28 8.85 18.81 -11.76
N LEU A 29 7.56 18.47 -11.91
CA LEU A 29 6.97 18.01 -13.16
C LEU A 29 6.44 19.15 -14.03
N ASN A 30 6.46 20.41 -13.59
CA ASN A 30 5.88 21.55 -14.31
C ASN A 30 6.44 21.72 -15.74
N SER A 31 7.71 21.39 -15.97
CA SER A 31 8.34 21.42 -17.31
C SER A 31 8.12 20.14 -18.12
N GLN A 32 7.60 19.09 -17.49
CA GLN A 32 7.47 17.73 -18.01
C GLN A 32 6.00 17.28 -18.19
N ILE A 33 5.06 18.10 -17.71
CA ILE A 33 3.61 17.93 -17.90
C ILE A 33 3.18 18.68 -19.14
N SER A 34 2.48 17.96 -20.00
CA SER A 34 1.81 18.48 -21.18
C SER A 34 0.31 18.17 -21.08
N ARG A 35 -0.52 19.00 -21.73
CA ARG A 35 -1.95 18.74 -21.85
C ARG A 35 -2.22 18.25 -23.26
N GLY A 36 -2.75 17.04 -23.36
CA GLY A 36 -3.15 16.45 -24.62
C GLY A 36 -4.60 16.79 -25.00
N GLU A 37 -5.14 15.99 -25.91
CA GLU A 37 -6.53 16.10 -26.37
C GLU A 37 -7.50 16.00 -25.18
N LYS A 38 -8.54 16.85 -25.17
CA LYS A 38 -9.54 16.95 -24.09
C LYS A 38 -8.96 17.31 -22.70
N ASN A 39 -7.88 18.10 -22.62
CA ASN A 39 -7.23 18.49 -21.36
C ASN A 39 -6.67 17.32 -20.53
N ALA A 40 -6.44 16.16 -21.14
CA ALA A 40 -5.83 15.02 -20.45
C ALA A 40 -4.38 15.35 -20.05
N ILE A 41 -4.02 15.07 -18.80
CA ILE A 41 -2.63 15.22 -18.33
C ILE A 41 -1.77 14.14 -18.99
N GLN A 42 -0.71 14.58 -19.65
CA GLN A 42 0.25 13.73 -20.33
C GLN A 42 1.66 14.06 -19.84
N LEU A 43 2.40 13.02 -19.48
CA LEU A 43 3.78 13.14 -19.06
C LEU A 43 4.70 12.80 -20.22
N ASN A 44 5.74 13.61 -20.41
CA ASN A 44 6.82 13.26 -21.31
C ASN A 44 7.74 12.21 -20.63
N GLU A 45 8.77 11.77 -21.35
CA GLU A 45 9.69 10.73 -20.85
C GLU A 45 10.47 11.18 -19.60
N GLY A 46 10.75 12.48 -19.46
CA GLY A 46 11.34 13.03 -18.24
C GLY A 46 10.39 12.92 -17.05
N GLY A 47 9.12 13.28 -17.23
CA GLY A 47 8.09 13.17 -16.19
C GLY A 47 7.81 11.73 -15.77
N PHE A 48 7.91 10.78 -16.70
CA PHE A 48 7.84 9.34 -16.40
C PHE A 48 8.94 8.91 -15.44
N LYS A 49 10.20 9.25 -15.73
CA LYS A 49 11.35 8.89 -14.88
C LYS A 49 11.27 9.49 -13.48
N ILE A 50 10.79 10.72 -13.38
CA ILE A 50 10.57 11.39 -12.09
C ILE A 50 9.56 10.62 -11.24
N LEU A 51 8.44 10.19 -11.83
CA LEU A 51 7.46 9.35 -11.15
C LEU A 51 7.98 7.96 -10.83
N GLU A 52 8.78 7.35 -11.72
CA GLU A 52 9.40 6.06 -11.48
C GLU A 52 10.34 6.11 -10.27
N SER A 53 11.22 7.11 -10.20
CA SER A 53 12.09 7.34 -9.04
C SER A 53 11.27 7.59 -7.77
N LEU A 54 10.21 8.41 -7.86
CA LEU A 54 9.31 8.67 -6.75
C LEU A 54 8.70 7.38 -6.17
N ILE A 55 8.18 6.52 -7.04
CA ILE A 55 7.60 5.22 -6.66
C ILE A 55 8.69 4.29 -6.11
N GLY A 56 9.91 4.36 -6.65
CA GLY A 56 11.07 3.65 -6.11
C GLY A 56 11.36 4.00 -4.66
N PHE A 57 11.37 5.28 -4.31
CA PHE A 57 11.57 5.75 -2.94
C PHE A 57 10.41 5.37 -2.01
N GLU A 58 9.17 5.43 -2.49
CA GLU A 58 8.00 4.96 -1.70
C GLU A 58 8.08 3.46 -1.39
N LYS A 59 8.52 2.63 -2.35
CA LYS A 59 8.75 1.19 -2.12
C LYS A 59 9.85 0.90 -1.10
N GLN A 60 10.75 1.85 -0.88
CA GLN A 60 11.77 1.79 0.19
C GLN A 60 11.23 2.24 1.55
N GLY A 61 9.92 2.50 1.66
CA GLY A 61 9.26 2.91 2.90
C GLY A 61 9.31 4.42 3.17
N GLN A 62 9.73 5.24 2.19
CA GLN A 62 9.74 6.69 2.33
C GLN A 62 8.34 7.28 2.09
N THR A 63 8.02 8.36 2.80
CA THR A 63 6.77 9.08 2.56
C THR A 63 6.83 9.84 1.23
N LEU A 64 5.66 10.08 0.61
CA LEU A 64 5.53 10.82 -0.65
C LEU A 64 6.29 12.17 -0.63
N SER A 65 6.25 12.89 0.49
CA SER A 65 6.95 14.17 0.66
C SER A 65 8.48 14.01 0.63
N ILE A 66 9.02 12.99 1.32
CA ILE A 66 10.45 12.70 1.36
C ILE A 66 10.94 12.20 -0.01
N ALA A 67 10.15 11.35 -0.66
CA ALA A 67 10.44 10.86 -2.00
C ALA A 67 10.56 12.02 -3.01
N VAL A 68 9.64 12.99 -2.96
CA VAL A 68 9.70 14.20 -3.80
C VAL A 68 11.00 14.98 -3.56
N GLN A 69 11.40 15.20 -2.30
CA GLN A 69 12.63 15.93 -1.98
C GLN A 69 13.90 15.19 -2.45
N ASN A 70 13.91 13.87 -2.37
CA ASN A 70 15.06 13.07 -2.81
C ASN A 70 15.17 13.09 -4.33
N VAL A 71 14.05 13.00 -5.05
CA VAL A 71 14.04 13.16 -6.51
C VAL A 71 14.48 14.58 -6.91
N GLU A 72 14.07 15.62 -6.18
CA GLU A 72 14.55 16.99 -6.43
C GLU A 72 16.08 17.12 -6.25
N LYS A 73 16.63 16.48 -5.20
CA LYS A 73 18.09 16.45 -4.96
C LYS A 73 18.85 15.69 -6.04
N GLU A 74 18.27 14.63 -6.59
CA GLU A 74 18.88 13.88 -7.71
C GLU A 74 18.83 14.63 -9.04
N LEU A 75 17.78 15.43 -9.27
CA LEU A 75 17.59 16.21 -10.49
C LEU A 75 18.38 17.52 -10.50
N ARG A 76 18.73 18.08 -9.34
CA ARG A 76 19.69 19.18 -9.27
C ARG A 76 21.07 18.64 -9.65
N PRO A 77 21.69 19.09 -10.75
CA PRO A 77 23.02 18.62 -11.12
C PRO A 77 23.97 18.92 -9.97
N GLN A 78 24.75 17.92 -9.56
CA GLN A 78 25.89 18.08 -8.67
C GLN A 78 26.90 19.04 -9.32
N HIS A 79 26.68 20.35 -9.18
CA HIS A 79 27.74 21.31 -9.38
C HIS A 79 28.76 21.10 -8.27
N ARG A 80 29.86 20.46 -8.63
CA ARG A 80 31.13 20.54 -7.89
C ARG A 80 31.43 22.00 -7.58
N ASN A 81 31.57 22.30 -6.29
CA ASN A 81 32.32 23.40 -5.67
C ASN A 81 32.18 24.82 -6.24
N GLY A 82 31.55 25.70 -5.46
CA GLY A 82 31.74 27.15 -5.52
C GLY A 82 30.63 27.92 -4.81
N HIS A 83 30.91 28.50 -3.64
CA HIS A 83 31.15 29.95 -3.66
C HIS A 83 29.99 30.95 -3.59
N ASP A 84 28.71 30.58 -3.60
CA ASP A 84 27.68 31.58 -3.94
C ASP A 84 26.47 31.54 -3.00
N SER A 85 26.69 32.04 -1.78
CA SER A 85 25.62 32.57 -0.94
C SER A 85 25.05 33.84 -1.59
N SER A 86 24.01 33.73 -2.43
CA SER A 86 23.11 34.87 -2.65
C SER A 86 21.68 34.47 -3.04
N SER A 87 20.76 34.88 -2.15
CA SER A 87 19.41 35.38 -2.45
C SER A 87 18.45 34.49 -3.24
N PHE A 88 17.83 33.54 -2.53
CA PHE A 88 16.39 33.34 -2.66
C PHE A 88 15.76 33.64 -1.30
N SER A 89 15.29 34.87 -1.12
CA SER A 89 14.33 35.22 -0.08
C SER A 89 13.00 34.56 -0.46
N LEU A 90 12.88 33.26 -0.18
CA LEU A 90 11.61 32.55 -0.13
C LEU A 90 11.02 32.86 1.25
N ASN A 91 9.88 33.54 1.25
CA ASN A 91 9.06 33.87 2.42
C ASN A 91 9.10 32.77 3.49
N SER A 92 9.91 32.99 4.53
CA SER A 92 10.18 32.05 5.63
C SER A 92 8.91 31.69 6.40
N ASP A 93 7.88 32.55 6.34
CA ASP A 93 6.63 32.36 7.07
C ASP A 93 5.75 31.25 6.47
N ASN A 94 5.74 31.07 5.14
CA ASN A 94 4.93 30.03 4.49
C ASN A 94 5.54 28.62 4.59
N LEU A 95 6.88 28.53 4.73
CA LEU A 95 7.56 27.24 4.91
C LEU A 95 7.32 26.66 6.30
N HIS A 96 7.23 27.51 7.34
CA HIS A 96 6.95 27.05 8.69
C HIS A 96 5.53 26.52 8.86
N GLU A 97 4.52 27.18 8.26
CA GLU A 97 3.14 26.69 8.27
C GLU A 97 2.97 25.39 7.47
N ARG A 98 3.61 25.29 6.30
CA ARG A 98 3.52 24.08 5.46
C ARG A 98 4.30 22.90 6.04
N ALA A 99 5.43 23.14 6.70
CA ALA A 99 6.17 22.12 7.44
C ALA A 99 5.41 21.65 8.69
N ASN A 100 4.75 22.56 9.43
CA ASN A 100 3.92 22.20 10.57
C ASN A 100 2.66 21.42 10.16
N GLY A 101 1.95 21.86 9.12
CA GLY A 101 0.80 21.15 8.58
C GLY A 101 1.17 19.77 8.05
N SER A 102 2.29 19.66 7.31
CA SER A 102 2.80 18.37 6.84
C SER A 102 3.25 17.44 7.98
N SER A 103 3.75 18.00 9.10
CA SER A 103 4.14 17.23 10.28
C SER A 103 2.90 16.72 11.04
N GLN A 104 1.87 17.55 11.18
CA GLN A 104 0.59 17.15 11.78
C GLN A 104 -0.11 16.07 10.94
N ASP A 105 -0.16 16.23 9.62
CA ASP A 105 -0.72 15.23 8.71
C ASP A 105 0.07 13.91 8.76
N SER A 106 1.40 14.00 8.83
CA SER A 106 2.29 12.84 9.03
C SER A 106 1.99 12.11 10.35
N HIS A 107 1.82 12.84 11.45
CA HIS A 107 1.46 12.26 12.75
C HIS A 107 0.08 11.57 12.73
N LEU A 108 -0.93 12.21 12.15
CA LEU A 108 -2.27 11.64 11.98
C LEU A 108 -2.26 10.37 11.11
N LEU A 109 -1.46 10.36 10.04
CA LEU A 109 -1.28 9.18 9.19
C LEU A 109 -0.56 8.05 9.93
N HIS A 110 0.47 8.37 10.71
CA HIS A 110 1.17 7.38 11.53
C HIS A 110 0.27 6.76 12.61
N GLU A 111 -0.55 7.57 13.27
CA GLU A 111 -1.53 7.09 14.25
C GLU A 111 -2.57 6.18 13.60
N LYS A 112 -3.09 6.59 12.43
CA LYS A 112 -4.03 5.77 11.66
C LYS A 112 -3.42 4.45 11.17
N LEU A 113 -2.16 4.47 10.73
CA LEU A 113 -1.42 3.25 10.36
C LEU A 113 -1.21 2.34 11.58
N GLY A 114 -0.88 2.90 12.74
CA GLY A 114 -0.76 2.15 13.99
C GLY A 114 -2.08 1.49 14.39
N TYR A 115 -3.19 2.24 14.32
CA TYR A 115 -4.53 1.73 14.59
C TYR A 115 -4.93 0.60 13.64
N LEU A 116 -4.74 0.79 12.33
CA LEU A 116 -5.06 -0.23 11.32
C LEU A 116 -4.19 -1.47 11.48
N LYS A 117 -2.90 -1.32 11.81
CA LYS A 117 -2.02 -2.44 12.11
C LYS A 117 -2.51 -3.23 13.32
N GLY A 118 -2.89 -2.54 14.40
CA GLY A 118 -3.46 -3.18 15.59
C GLY A 118 -4.77 -3.93 15.29
N GLN A 119 -5.65 -3.37 14.45
CA GLN A 119 -6.84 -4.09 13.99
C GLN A 119 -6.50 -5.33 13.17
N LEU A 120 -5.48 -5.26 12.33
CA LEU A 120 -5.04 -6.38 11.51
C LEU A 120 -4.44 -7.51 12.37
N ASP A 121 -3.66 -7.16 13.38
CA ASP A 121 -3.10 -8.13 14.35
C ASP A 121 -4.23 -8.82 15.13
N LEU A 122 -5.23 -8.07 15.63
CA LEU A 122 -6.40 -8.64 16.29
C LEU A 122 -7.22 -9.57 15.39
N LEU A 123 -7.39 -9.19 14.12
CA LEU A 123 -8.11 -10.01 13.15
C LEU A 123 -7.32 -11.30 12.85
N HIS A 124 -6.00 -11.20 12.74
CA HIS A 124 -5.11 -12.33 12.53
C HIS A 124 -5.19 -13.34 13.70
N GLU A 125 -5.14 -12.86 14.94
CA GLU A 125 -5.32 -13.72 16.13
C GLU A 125 -6.69 -14.40 16.15
N ARG A 126 -7.74 -13.68 15.73
CA ARG A 126 -9.10 -14.26 15.66
C ARG A 126 -9.20 -15.33 14.60
N VAL A 127 -8.59 -15.13 13.43
CA VAL A 127 -8.54 -16.13 12.36
C VAL A 127 -7.80 -17.37 12.83
N GLN A 128 -6.59 -17.22 13.41
CA GLN A 128 -5.83 -18.35 13.94
C GLN A 128 -6.62 -19.16 14.97
N ARG A 129 -7.36 -18.47 15.87
CA ARG A 129 -8.21 -19.14 16.86
C ARG A 129 -9.34 -19.93 16.20
N LEU A 130 -10.03 -19.33 15.24
CA LEU A 130 -11.13 -19.98 14.51
C LEU A 130 -10.63 -21.16 13.65
N GLU A 131 -9.42 -21.07 13.10
CA GLU A 131 -8.80 -22.18 12.37
C GLU A 131 -8.47 -23.35 13.30
N ALA A 132 -7.93 -23.08 14.48
CA ALA A 132 -7.66 -24.11 15.49
C ALA A 132 -8.96 -24.78 15.97
N GLU A 133 -10.00 -24.00 16.25
CA GLU A 133 -11.32 -24.51 16.64
C GLU A 133 -11.96 -25.35 15.53
N ASN A 134 -11.92 -24.88 14.27
CA ASN A 134 -12.37 -25.67 13.13
C ASN A 134 -11.58 -26.98 12.96
N GLY A 135 -10.28 -26.98 13.25
CA GLY A 135 -9.45 -28.18 13.26
C GLY A 135 -9.96 -29.21 14.27
N GLN A 136 -10.17 -28.77 15.52
CA GLN A 136 -10.68 -29.62 16.60
C GLN A 136 -12.07 -30.17 16.27
N LEU A 137 -12.99 -29.33 15.79
CA LEU A 137 -14.33 -29.74 15.40
C LEU A 137 -14.31 -30.75 14.24
N LYS A 138 -13.41 -30.60 13.26
CA LYS A 138 -13.26 -31.59 12.17
C LYS A 138 -12.79 -32.94 12.69
N GLU A 139 -11.85 -32.95 13.63
CA GLU A 139 -11.35 -34.18 14.24
C GLU A 139 -12.42 -34.87 15.07
N GLU A 140 -13.16 -34.12 15.90
CA GLU A 140 -14.29 -34.65 16.67
C GLU A 140 -15.38 -35.22 15.76
N ASN A 141 -15.72 -34.51 14.68
CA ASN A 141 -16.70 -34.98 13.71
C ASN A 141 -16.24 -36.26 12.99
N SER A 142 -14.94 -36.35 12.65
CA SER A 142 -14.33 -37.57 12.10
C SER A 142 -14.41 -38.74 13.08
N TRP A 143 -14.09 -38.50 14.35
CA TRP A 143 -14.18 -39.49 15.41
C TRP A 143 -15.62 -39.98 15.64
N LEU A 144 -16.58 -39.06 15.69
CA LEU A 144 -18.01 -39.38 15.82
C LEU A 144 -18.51 -40.19 14.62
N LYS A 145 -18.12 -39.82 13.40
CA LYS A 145 -18.45 -40.59 12.18
C LYS A 145 -17.90 -42.02 12.25
N ALA A 146 -16.63 -42.18 12.61
CA ALA A 146 -16.02 -43.51 12.77
C ALA A 146 -16.73 -44.34 13.84
N LYS A 147 -17.08 -43.73 14.98
CA LYS A 147 -17.83 -44.39 16.05
C LYS A 147 -19.25 -44.79 15.59
N SER A 148 -19.95 -43.93 14.86
CA SER A 148 -21.29 -44.23 14.34
C SER A 148 -21.26 -45.38 13.31
N ALA A 149 -20.27 -45.41 12.42
CA ALA A 149 -20.09 -46.49 11.46
C ALA A 149 -19.86 -47.85 12.17
N LEU A 150 -19.11 -47.87 13.27
CA LEU A 150 -18.93 -49.09 14.07
C LEU A 150 -20.23 -49.58 14.73
N VAL A 151 -21.14 -48.67 15.09
CA VAL A 151 -22.45 -49.02 15.67
C VAL A 151 -23.40 -49.53 14.61
N GLU A 152 -23.45 -48.91 13.43
CA GLU A 152 -24.26 -49.40 12.30
C GLU A 152 -23.89 -50.84 11.91
N VAL A 153 -22.60 -51.15 11.79
CA VAL A 153 -22.11 -52.51 11.48
C VAL A 153 -22.55 -53.54 12.52
N ARG A 154 -22.70 -53.15 13.80
CA ARG A 154 -23.18 -54.06 14.85
C ARG A 154 -24.67 -54.36 14.76
N HIS A 155 -25.47 -53.49 14.16
CA HIS A 155 -26.91 -53.68 14.00
C HIS A 155 -27.31 -54.37 12.69
N GLU A 156 -26.39 -54.57 11.75
CA GLU A 156 -26.68 -55.28 10.50
C GLU A 156 -26.96 -56.77 10.68
N ARG A 157 -26.54 -57.38 11.80
CA ARG A 157 -26.93 -58.74 12.14
C ARG A 157 -28.25 -58.69 12.90
N PRO A 158 -29.34 -59.20 12.32
CA PRO A 158 -30.60 -59.23 13.05
C PRO A 158 -30.46 -60.09 14.29
N TRP A 159 -30.99 -59.61 15.41
CA TRP A 159 -30.86 -60.23 16.73
C TRP A 159 -31.31 -61.70 16.77
N TRP A 160 -32.17 -62.12 15.84
CA TRP A 160 -32.62 -63.52 15.68
C TRP A 160 -31.58 -64.50 15.12
N GLN A 161 -30.45 -64.03 14.58
CA GLN A 161 -29.37 -64.91 14.09
C GLN A 161 -28.44 -65.45 15.19
N PHE A 162 -28.52 -64.95 16.42
CA PHE A 162 -27.66 -65.40 17.53
C PHE A 162 -28.11 -66.71 18.21
N TRP A 163 -29.29 -67.23 17.85
CA TRP A 163 -29.91 -68.41 18.48
C TRP A 163 -29.98 -69.65 17.57
N ARG A 164 -29.27 -69.64 16.43
CA ARG A 164 -29.04 -70.84 15.59
C ARG A 164 -27.69 -71.45 15.91
#